data_AF-A0A0A7GIU9-F1
#
_entry.id   AF-A0A0A7GIU9-F1
#
_cell.length_a   1.000
_cell.length_b   1.000
_cell.length_c   1.000
_cell.angle_alpha   90.00
_cell.angle_beta   90.00
_cell.angle_gamma   90.00
#
_symmetry.space_group_name_H-M   'P 1'
#
loop_
_entity.id
_entity.type
_entity.pdbx_description
1 polymer ?
#
loop_
_entity_poly.entity_id
_entity_poly.type
_entity_poly.pdbx_seq_one_letter_code
_entity_poly.pdbx_strand_id
1 'polypeptide(L)'
;MSSKEYIRQLKEKIRELVPESVRIKNIEFEGPLLVIYVDNLQEFAEAGDVVRRLAKDLRKRIIVRPDPKNLRPPEEAKEIIRQIVPEEAQITGFFFDEENGEVIIEAEKPGIVIGKNGVTLREIMKAVGWSPKAVRTAPLKSKTIENVREFLINVKDERKEILKRIGERIHRGTIYEDRWVRVTFLGGSREVGRSCYLLQTPESKVLIDCGVNVGNVHQSPYFYVPEIQPLDSIDAVVITHAHLDHCGLLPILFKYGYRGPVYLTPPTRDLMVLLQLDFIEVAAREGNPTPYESQHVREALKHTIPLDYGVVTDITPDIRLTFYNAGHILGSAIAHFHVGEGLYNIAFTGDFKFEKTRLFDRAFTNFPRIEGLIMEATYGGAEDFQPSRKEAEEKLIEVIKRTIERGGKVLIPTFAVGRSQEVMIVLEEAIRNEILEPVPVYLDGMIYEATAIHTAYPEYLNSHLRDLIFHQGINPFISESFVRVDSPGKRQEVIESSEPSVILATSGMLNGGPVMEYFKTFAPDERNTIVFVGYQAEGTLGRRIQKGWKEVPLPSSGGKRDVVTINMEVETVDGFSGHSDRKQLLNYVRALKQKPEKVITIHGDENKCIELASAIYKTYRVETRAPMNLETVRFL
;
A
#
# COMPACT_ATOMS: atom_id res chain seq x y z
N MET A 1 25.51 29.46 0.82
CA MET A 1 24.73 29.80 -0.40
C MET A 1 23.25 29.69 -0.04
N SER A 2 22.40 30.63 -0.43
CA SER A 2 20.96 30.50 -0.13
C SER A 2 20.32 29.42 -1.01
N SER A 3 19.30 28.70 -0.51
CA SER A 3 18.58 27.67 -1.29
C SER A 3 18.08 28.21 -2.64
N LYS A 4 17.57 29.44 -2.68
CA LYS A 4 17.10 30.10 -3.90
C LYS A 4 18.22 30.35 -4.91
N GLU A 5 19.42 30.69 -4.44
CA GLU A 5 20.58 30.93 -5.29
C GLU A 5 21.12 29.63 -5.89
N TYR A 6 21.12 28.55 -5.11
CA TYR A 6 21.46 27.21 -5.61
C TYR A 6 20.49 26.73 -6.69
N ILE A 7 19.19 26.88 -6.44
CA ILE A 7 18.13 26.58 -7.42
C ILE A 7 18.29 27.40 -8.70
N ARG A 8 18.61 28.70 -8.59
CA ARG A 8 18.84 29.57 -9.75
C ARG A 8 20.03 29.09 -10.58
N GLN A 9 21.17 28.79 -9.95
CA GLN A 9 22.35 28.27 -10.63
C GLN A 9 22.06 26.94 -11.34
N LEU A 10 21.24 26.07 -10.73
CA LEU A 10 20.84 24.82 -11.37
C LEU A 10 19.99 25.07 -12.62
N LYS A 11 19.04 26.01 -12.56
CA LYS A 11 18.21 26.42 -13.71
C LYS A 11 19.06 27.02 -14.84
N GLU A 12 20.07 27.84 -14.51
CA GLU A 12 21.01 28.40 -15.49
C GLU A 12 21.84 27.30 -16.18
N LYS A 13 22.42 26.39 -15.40
CA LYS A 13 23.18 25.24 -15.93
C LYS A 13 22.35 24.35 -16.86
N ILE A 14 21.07 24.14 -16.57
CA ILE A 14 20.19 23.37 -17.46
C ILE A 14 20.00 24.08 -18.80
N ARG A 15 19.82 25.41 -18.80
CA ARG A 15 19.66 26.18 -20.04
C ARG A 15 20.89 26.14 -20.93
N GLU A 16 22.08 26.12 -20.34
CA GLU A 16 23.35 25.99 -21.09
C GLU A 16 23.52 24.61 -21.73
N LEU A 17 22.97 23.56 -21.12
CA LEU A 17 23.12 22.17 -21.58
C LEU A 17 22.05 21.74 -22.60
N VAL A 18 20.95 22.49 -22.71
CA VAL A 18 19.89 22.20 -23.68
C VAL A 18 20.21 22.89 -25.01
N PRO A 19 20.12 22.20 -26.16
CA PRO A 19 20.40 22.81 -27.47
C PRO A 19 19.50 24.03 -27.75
N GLU A 20 20.05 25.06 -28.41
CA GLU A 20 19.29 26.28 -28.78
C GLU A 20 18.07 26.00 -29.68
N SER A 21 18.07 24.86 -30.38
CA SER A 21 16.93 24.41 -31.20
C SER A 21 15.69 24.08 -30.36
N VAL A 22 15.84 23.84 -29.06
CA VAL A 22 14.75 23.51 -28.13
C VAL A 22 14.37 24.74 -27.32
N ARG A 23 13.13 25.23 -27.49
CA ARG A 23 12.61 26.36 -26.73
C ARG A 23 12.09 25.93 -25.35
N ILE A 24 12.90 26.17 -24.32
CA ILE A 24 12.49 26.01 -22.92
C ILE A 24 11.63 27.20 -22.49
N LYS A 25 10.42 26.92 -21.99
CA LYS A 25 9.52 27.91 -21.41
C LYS A 25 9.79 28.13 -19.94
N ASN A 26 9.90 27.02 -19.21
CA ASN A 26 10.08 27.08 -17.77
C ASN A 26 10.84 25.85 -17.27
N ILE A 27 11.48 26.00 -16.10
CA ILE A 27 12.15 24.92 -15.39
C ILE A 27 11.67 25.03 -13.96
N GLU A 28 11.07 23.98 -13.41
CA GLU A 28 10.54 23.95 -12.05
C GLU A 28 10.95 22.68 -11.31
N PHE A 29 11.00 22.78 -9.99
CA PHE A 29 11.09 21.61 -9.12
C PHE A 29 9.69 21.29 -8.63
N GLU A 30 9.14 20.16 -9.04
CA GLU A 30 7.80 19.73 -8.66
C GLU A 30 7.91 18.39 -7.93
N GLY A 31 7.81 18.46 -6.60
CA GLY A 31 8.10 17.33 -5.72
C GLY A 31 9.53 16.84 -5.92
N PRO A 32 9.77 15.53 -6.09
CA PRO A 32 11.10 14.97 -6.29
C PRO A 32 11.66 15.20 -7.70
N LEU A 33 10.89 15.81 -8.61
CA LEU A 33 11.22 15.90 -10.02
C LEU A 33 11.73 17.29 -10.40
N LEU A 34 12.70 17.31 -11.31
CA LEU A 34 13.06 18.50 -12.09
C LEU A 34 12.28 18.47 -13.40
N VAL A 35 11.34 19.40 -13.55
CA VAL A 35 10.43 19.47 -14.71
C VAL A 35 10.89 20.57 -15.65
N ILE A 36 11.13 20.21 -16.91
CA ILE A 36 11.47 21.16 -17.99
C ILE A 36 10.26 21.28 -18.90
N TYR A 37 9.65 22.47 -18.94
CA TYR A 37 8.54 22.79 -19.82
C TYR A 37 9.07 23.31 -21.16
N VAL A 38 8.63 22.70 -22.25
CA VAL A 38 9.07 23.01 -23.62
C VAL A 38 7.89 23.34 -24.53
N ASP A 39 8.14 24.16 -25.55
CA ASP A 39 7.12 24.45 -26.57
C ASP A 39 6.69 23.18 -27.32
N ASN A 40 7.67 22.36 -27.72
CA ASN A 40 7.46 21.20 -28.56
C ASN A 40 8.22 19.99 -28.00
N LEU A 41 7.47 19.00 -27.49
CA LEU A 41 8.01 17.72 -27.01
C LEU A 41 8.76 16.95 -28.11
N GLN A 42 8.30 17.06 -29.36
CA GLN A 42 8.87 16.31 -30.47
C GLN A 42 10.26 16.82 -30.83
N GLU A 43 10.45 18.14 -30.91
CA GLU A 43 11.78 18.74 -31.09
C GLU A 43 12.74 18.34 -29.98
N PHE A 44 12.25 18.25 -28.74
CA PHE A 44 13.05 17.77 -27.61
C PHE A 44 13.43 16.28 -27.78
N ALA A 45 12.49 15.43 -28.17
CA ALA A 45 12.71 14.00 -28.38
C ALA A 45 13.68 13.73 -29.56
N GLU A 46 13.64 14.57 -30.60
CA GLU A 46 14.52 14.49 -31.77
C GLU A 46 15.91 15.09 -31.52
N ALA A 47 16.06 15.99 -30.53
CA ALA A 47 17.33 16.64 -30.16
C ALA A 47 18.36 15.71 -29.47
N GLY A 48 18.15 14.39 -29.48
CA GLY A 48 19.08 13.37 -28.99
C GLY A 48 19.00 13.11 -27.47
N ASP A 49 20.06 12.52 -26.91
CA ASP A 49 20.13 12.04 -25.52
C ASP A 49 20.31 13.18 -24.47
N VAL A 50 19.60 14.30 -24.64
CA VAL A 50 19.69 15.50 -23.78
C VAL A 50 19.26 15.18 -22.34
N VAL A 51 18.10 14.53 -22.15
CA VAL A 51 17.62 14.13 -20.80
C VAL A 51 18.64 13.23 -20.11
N ARG A 52 19.22 12.28 -20.83
CA ARG A 52 20.19 11.33 -20.25
C ARG A 52 21.47 12.05 -19.80
N ARG A 53 21.98 12.99 -20.60
CA ARG A 53 23.14 13.83 -20.25
C ARG A 53 22.83 14.70 -19.03
N LEU A 54 21.72 15.42 -19.07
CA LEU A 54 21.29 16.27 -17.96
C LEU A 54 21.10 15.47 -16.66
N ALA A 55 20.43 14.32 -16.73
CA ALA A 55 20.18 13.46 -15.56
C ALA A 55 21.50 12.93 -14.97
N LYS A 56 22.47 12.59 -15.82
CA LYS A 56 23.80 12.12 -15.39
C LYS A 56 24.62 13.23 -14.74
N ASP A 57 24.64 14.42 -15.34
CA ASP A 57 25.44 15.56 -14.88
C ASP A 57 24.86 16.21 -13.62
N LEU A 58 23.54 16.22 -13.48
CA LEU A 58 22.84 16.79 -12.33
C LEU A 58 22.54 15.75 -11.24
N ARG A 59 22.67 14.45 -11.55
CA ARG A 59 22.29 13.31 -10.68
C ARG A 59 20.86 13.41 -10.16
N LYS A 60 19.97 13.99 -10.97
CA LYS A 60 18.57 14.27 -10.66
C LYS A 60 17.65 13.65 -11.68
N ARG A 61 16.43 13.32 -11.25
CA ARG A 61 15.40 12.82 -12.15
C ARG A 61 14.76 13.99 -12.89
N ILE A 62 14.83 13.93 -14.20
CA ILE A 62 14.37 15.00 -15.10
C ILE A 62 13.20 14.48 -15.91
N ILE A 63 12.11 15.25 -15.91
CA ILE A 63 10.96 15.01 -16.77
C ILE A 63 10.78 16.22 -17.67
N VAL A 64 10.48 15.96 -18.93
CA VAL A 64 10.17 17.00 -19.91
C VAL A 64 8.68 16.97 -20.15
N ARG A 65 8.03 18.12 -20.02
CA ARG A 65 6.59 18.29 -20.21
C ARG A 65 6.31 19.32 -21.29
N PRO A 66 5.20 19.19 -22.03
CA PRO A 66 4.76 20.24 -22.93
C PRO A 66 4.30 21.44 -22.08
N ASP A 67 4.47 22.66 -22.60
CA ASP A 67 3.82 23.82 -21.98
C ASP A 67 2.31 23.58 -21.95
N PRO A 68 1.63 23.73 -20.79
CA PRO A 68 0.19 23.54 -20.69
C PRO A 68 -0.63 24.36 -21.69
N LYS A 69 -0.10 25.49 -22.19
CA LYS A 69 -0.74 26.30 -23.23
C LYS A 69 -0.80 25.63 -24.60
N ASN A 70 0.06 24.64 -24.83
CA ASN A 70 0.13 23.89 -26.09
C ASN A 70 -0.68 22.59 -26.02
N LEU A 71 -1.26 22.26 -24.86
CA LEU A 71 -2.16 21.11 -24.70
C LEU A 71 -3.55 21.45 -25.24
N ARG A 72 -4.10 20.55 -26.07
CA ARG A 72 -5.50 20.67 -26.49
C ARG A 72 -6.44 20.54 -25.28
N PRO A 73 -7.58 21.24 -25.24
CA PRO A 73 -8.59 21.03 -24.20
C PRO A 73 -8.99 19.54 -24.12
N PRO A 74 -9.24 18.99 -22.90
CA PRO A 74 -9.54 17.56 -22.74
C PRO A 74 -10.67 17.03 -23.63
N GLU A 75 -11.76 17.78 -23.80
CA GLU A 75 -12.89 17.35 -24.65
C GLU A 75 -12.50 17.26 -26.13
N GLU A 76 -11.77 18.24 -26.65
CA GLU A 76 -11.24 18.21 -28.03
C GLU A 76 -10.22 17.08 -28.21
N ALA A 77 -9.35 16.89 -27.22
CA ALA A 77 -8.36 15.81 -27.24
C ALA A 77 -9.02 14.43 -27.26
N LYS A 78 -10.12 14.20 -26.53
CA LYS A 78 -10.87 12.93 -26.56
C LYS A 78 -11.38 12.61 -27.96
N GLU A 79 -11.95 13.60 -28.66
CA GLU A 79 -12.46 13.41 -30.02
C GLU A 79 -11.34 13.05 -31.00
N ILE A 80 -10.23 13.78 -30.95
CA ILE A 80 -9.05 13.52 -31.80
C ILE A 80 -8.48 12.13 -31.52
N ILE A 81 -8.34 11.73 -30.24
CA ILE A 81 -7.80 10.41 -29.89
C ILE A 81 -8.72 9.29 -30.41
N ARG A 82 -10.05 9.46 -30.31
CA ARG A 82 -11.00 8.48 -30.86
C ARG A 82 -10.93 8.35 -32.39
N GLN A 83 -10.51 9.40 -33.09
CA GLN A 83 -10.31 9.34 -34.55
C GLN A 83 -8.99 8.66 -34.94
N ILE A 84 -7.94 8.79 -34.11
CA ILE A 84 -6.62 8.20 -34.35
C ILE A 84 -6.60 6.71 -33.96
N VAL A 85 -7.23 6.37 -32.83
CA VAL A 85 -7.21 5.01 -32.30
C VAL A 85 -8.30 4.16 -32.98
N PRO A 86 -7.95 3.00 -33.55
CA PRO A 86 -8.93 2.10 -34.16
C PRO A 86 -10.03 1.65 -33.17
N GLU A 87 -11.27 1.54 -33.64
CA GLU A 87 -12.42 1.13 -32.80
C GLU A 87 -12.23 -0.25 -32.15
N GLU A 88 -11.43 -1.13 -32.76
CA GLU A 88 -11.10 -2.46 -32.22
C GLU A 88 -10.33 -2.40 -30.90
N ALA A 89 -9.73 -1.25 -30.57
CA ALA A 89 -9.09 -1.01 -29.28
C ALA A 89 -10.11 -1.02 -28.12
N GLN A 90 -11.36 -0.64 -28.41
CA GLN A 90 -12.45 -0.47 -27.44
C GLN A 90 -12.06 0.41 -26.26
N ILE A 91 -11.89 1.71 -26.53
CA ILE A 91 -11.60 2.70 -25.49
C ILE A 91 -12.82 2.84 -24.57
N THR A 92 -12.62 2.62 -23.27
CA THR A 92 -13.67 2.72 -22.25
C THR A 92 -13.62 4.04 -21.48
N GLY A 93 -12.48 4.72 -21.46
CA GLY A 93 -12.30 5.91 -20.65
C GLY A 93 -11.05 6.72 -20.98
N PHE A 94 -11.06 7.97 -20.55
CA PHE A 94 -9.92 8.88 -20.61
C PHE A 94 -9.76 9.55 -19.26
N PHE A 95 -8.52 9.67 -18.80
CA PHE A 95 -8.18 10.47 -17.62
C PHE A 95 -7.04 11.42 -17.98
N PHE A 96 -7.31 12.72 -17.87
CA PHE A 96 -6.34 13.77 -18.19
C PHE A 96 -5.65 14.21 -16.90
N ASP A 97 -4.38 13.87 -16.80
CA ASP A 97 -3.49 14.33 -15.75
C ASP A 97 -2.86 15.65 -16.21
N GLU A 98 -3.57 16.76 -15.97
CA GLU A 98 -3.09 18.09 -16.33
C GLU A 98 -1.84 18.53 -15.57
N GLU A 99 -1.57 17.91 -14.40
CA GLU A 99 -0.36 18.15 -13.63
C GLU A 99 0.86 17.63 -14.41
N ASN A 100 0.77 16.41 -14.95
CA ASN A 100 1.83 15.78 -15.70
C ASN A 100 1.79 16.07 -17.21
N GLY A 101 0.71 16.67 -17.72
CA GLY A 101 0.47 16.79 -19.16
C GLY A 101 0.28 15.42 -19.82
N GLU A 102 -0.26 14.45 -19.08
CA GLU A 102 -0.46 13.07 -19.51
C GLU A 102 -1.94 12.77 -19.74
N VAL A 103 -2.23 11.91 -20.71
CA VAL A 103 -3.58 11.35 -20.91
C VAL A 103 -3.52 9.83 -20.76
N ILE A 104 -4.19 9.31 -19.74
CA ILE A 104 -4.39 7.89 -19.53
C ILE A 104 -5.58 7.45 -20.39
N ILE A 105 -5.34 6.51 -21.30
CA ILE A 105 -6.34 5.97 -22.22
C ILE A 105 -6.65 4.55 -21.77
N GLU A 106 -7.85 4.34 -21.24
CA GLU A 106 -8.32 3.02 -20.82
C GLU A 106 -8.98 2.30 -22.01
N ALA A 107 -8.47 1.12 -22.34
CA ALA A 107 -8.97 0.34 -23.46
C ALA A 107 -8.92 -1.16 -23.15
N GLU A 108 -9.85 -1.96 -23.71
CA GLU A 108 -9.79 -3.41 -23.54
C GLU A 108 -8.53 -4.01 -24.16
N LYS A 109 -8.09 -3.44 -25.29
CA LYS A 109 -6.89 -3.85 -26.04
C LYS A 109 -5.88 -2.71 -26.11
N PRO A 110 -5.12 -2.42 -25.03
CA PRO A 110 -4.17 -1.31 -25.00
C PRO A 110 -3.05 -1.44 -26.05
N GLY A 111 -2.71 -2.66 -26.49
CA GLY A 111 -1.73 -2.88 -27.55
C GLY A 111 -2.10 -2.21 -28.88
N ILE A 112 -3.40 -2.04 -29.16
CA ILE A 112 -3.89 -1.34 -30.36
C ILE A 112 -3.72 0.17 -30.20
N VAL A 113 -4.00 0.71 -29.01
CA VAL A 113 -3.75 2.13 -28.65
C VAL A 113 -2.25 2.45 -28.75
N ILE A 114 -1.39 1.51 -28.35
CA ILE A 114 0.06 1.69 -28.42
C ILE A 114 0.53 1.73 -29.89
N GLY A 115 -0.02 0.84 -30.72
CA GLY A 115 0.38 0.64 -32.10
C GLY A 115 1.74 -0.07 -32.23
N LYS A 116 2.06 -0.57 -33.42
CA LYS A 116 3.35 -1.23 -33.68
C LYS A 116 4.49 -0.24 -33.39
N ASN A 117 5.44 -0.63 -32.54
CA ASN A 117 6.57 0.21 -32.12
C ASN A 117 6.17 1.60 -31.56
N GLY A 118 4.98 1.74 -30.96
CA GLY A 118 4.54 3.01 -30.35
C GLY A 118 4.17 4.10 -31.36
N VAL A 119 3.91 3.75 -32.63
CA VAL A 119 3.57 4.73 -33.68
C VAL A 119 2.31 5.51 -33.32
N THR A 120 1.25 4.82 -32.90
CA THR A 120 -0.04 5.43 -32.56
C THR A 120 0.08 6.37 -31.36
N LEU A 121 0.85 6.02 -30.32
CA LEU A 121 1.11 6.95 -29.20
C LEU A 121 1.81 8.23 -29.65
N ARG A 122 2.78 8.14 -30.57
CA ARG A 122 3.46 9.33 -31.09
C ARG A 122 2.53 10.19 -31.93
N GLU A 123 1.64 9.58 -32.70
CA GLU A 123 0.62 10.28 -33.48
C GLU A 123 -0.38 11.00 -32.58
N ILE A 124 -0.86 10.34 -31.53
CA ILE A 124 -1.70 10.95 -30.49
C ILE A 124 -0.97 12.16 -29.86
N MET A 125 0.27 11.95 -29.39
CA MET A 125 1.06 13.01 -28.76
C MET A 125 1.23 14.22 -29.68
N LYS A 126 1.46 13.99 -30.98
CA LYS A 126 1.59 15.06 -31.97
C LYS A 126 0.27 15.80 -32.21
N ALA A 127 -0.85 15.09 -32.21
CA ALA A 127 -2.16 15.67 -32.52
C ALA A 127 -2.75 16.46 -31.36
N VAL A 128 -2.59 15.97 -30.12
CA VAL A 128 -3.23 16.58 -28.93
C VAL A 128 -2.26 17.27 -27.98
N GLY A 129 -0.95 17.08 -28.13
CA GLY A 129 0.09 17.63 -27.25
C GLY A 129 0.28 16.87 -25.94
N TRP A 130 -0.74 16.13 -25.48
CA TRP A 130 -0.70 15.29 -24.28
C TRP A 130 0.23 14.09 -24.45
N SER A 131 0.92 13.69 -23.39
CA SER A 131 1.71 12.45 -23.37
C SER A 131 0.77 11.26 -23.09
N PRO A 132 0.56 10.35 -24.06
CA PRO A 132 -0.45 9.30 -23.92
C PRO A 132 0.10 8.06 -23.21
N LYS A 133 -0.67 7.55 -22.25
CA LYS A 133 -0.41 6.30 -21.53
C LYS A 133 -1.58 5.35 -21.73
N ALA A 134 -1.39 4.31 -22.53
CA ALA A 134 -2.39 3.27 -22.72
C ALA A 134 -2.40 2.31 -21.52
N VAL A 135 -3.56 2.13 -20.90
CA VAL A 135 -3.79 1.16 -19.81
C VAL A 135 -4.95 0.25 -20.17
N ARG A 136 -4.94 -0.97 -19.65
CA ARG A 136 -6.05 -1.91 -19.87
C ARG A 136 -7.24 -1.48 -19.00
N THR A 137 -8.45 -1.58 -19.53
CA THR A 137 -9.68 -1.44 -18.74
C THR A 137 -9.70 -2.48 -17.62
N ALA A 138 -9.88 -2.03 -16.38
CA ALA A 138 -10.03 -2.92 -15.24
C ALA A 138 -11.35 -3.70 -15.34
N PRO A 139 -11.34 -5.03 -15.16
CA PRO A 139 -12.55 -5.86 -15.18
C PRO A 139 -13.61 -5.44 -14.16
N LEU A 140 -13.16 -4.94 -13.00
CA LEU A 140 -14.03 -4.41 -11.96
C LEU A 140 -13.79 -2.90 -11.83
N LYS A 141 -14.88 -2.11 -11.87
CA LYS A 141 -14.80 -0.69 -11.57
C LYS A 141 -14.65 -0.45 -10.07
N SER A 142 -13.68 0.38 -9.70
CA SER A 142 -13.47 0.84 -8.32
C SER A 142 -13.97 2.27 -8.17
N LYS A 143 -14.95 2.45 -7.27
CA LYS A 143 -15.43 3.78 -6.89
C LYS A 143 -14.34 4.61 -6.21
N THR A 144 -13.47 3.95 -5.44
CA THR A 144 -12.35 4.63 -4.77
C THR A 144 -11.38 5.24 -5.77
N ILE A 145 -10.97 4.48 -6.79
CA ILE A 145 -10.06 4.98 -7.82
C ILE A 145 -10.68 6.15 -8.58
N GLU A 146 -11.95 6.04 -8.97
CA GLU A 146 -12.71 7.12 -9.62
C GLU A 146 -12.74 8.39 -8.75
N ASN A 147 -13.13 8.26 -7.48
CA ASN A 147 -13.18 9.37 -6.53
C ASN A 147 -11.81 10.02 -6.29
N VAL A 148 -10.74 9.23 -6.15
CA VAL A 148 -9.37 9.74 -5.99
C VAL A 148 -8.96 10.55 -7.22
N ARG A 149 -9.21 10.00 -8.42
CA ARG A 149 -8.90 10.65 -9.69
C ARG A 149 -9.65 11.97 -9.86
N GLU A 150 -10.97 11.97 -9.66
CA GLU A 150 -11.79 13.18 -9.75
C GLU A 150 -11.37 14.24 -8.74
N PHE A 151 -11.08 13.83 -7.50
CA PHE A 151 -10.60 14.73 -6.47
C PHE A 151 -9.28 15.40 -6.86
N LEU A 152 -8.31 14.63 -7.37
CA LEU A 152 -7.01 15.16 -7.78
C LEU A 152 -7.12 16.14 -8.95
N ILE A 153 -8.02 15.89 -9.91
CA ILE A 153 -8.33 16.84 -11.00
C ILE A 153 -8.87 18.16 -10.41
N ASN A 154 -9.81 18.07 -9.46
CA ASN A 154 -10.46 19.25 -8.89
C ASN A 154 -9.52 20.14 -8.07
N VAL A 155 -8.41 19.58 -7.55
CA VAL A 155 -7.43 20.30 -6.71
C VAL A 155 -6.09 20.52 -7.41
N LYS A 156 -6.03 20.36 -8.75
CA LYS A 156 -4.79 20.42 -9.55
C LYS A 156 -3.94 21.68 -9.30
N ASP A 157 -4.57 22.85 -9.20
CA ASP A 157 -3.86 24.12 -9.04
C ASP A 157 -3.22 24.22 -7.64
N GLU A 158 -3.96 23.81 -6.60
CA GLU A 158 -3.44 23.74 -5.23
C GLU A 158 -2.30 22.73 -5.12
N ARG A 159 -2.47 21.55 -5.73
CA ARG A 159 -1.48 20.48 -5.74
C ARG A 159 -0.19 20.90 -6.45
N LYS A 160 -0.27 21.63 -7.57
CA LYS A 160 0.89 22.18 -8.26
C LYS A 160 1.73 23.09 -7.35
N GLU A 161 1.09 23.96 -6.57
CA GLU A 161 1.80 24.82 -5.61
C GLU A 161 2.37 24.04 -4.42
N ILE A 162 1.68 22.98 -3.96
CA ILE A 162 2.22 22.04 -2.97
C ILE A 162 3.52 21.39 -3.49
N LEU A 163 3.49 20.85 -4.70
CA LEU A 163 4.64 20.18 -5.31
C LEU A 163 5.82 21.14 -5.52
N LYS A 164 5.58 22.40 -5.91
CA LYS A 164 6.65 23.40 -6.00
C LYS A 164 7.35 23.62 -4.67
N ARG A 165 6.58 23.83 -3.58
CA ARG A 165 7.15 24.01 -2.23
C ARG A 165 7.95 22.79 -1.77
N ILE A 166 7.43 21.59 -2.05
CA ILE A 166 8.13 20.34 -1.74
C ILE A 166 9.44 20.25 -2.53
N GLY A 167 9.40 20.56 -3.83
CA GLY A 167 10.57 20.54 -4.71
C GLY A 167 11.65 21.49 -4.25
N GLU A 168 11.31 22.72 -3.89
CA GLU A 168 12.25 23.68 -3.30
C GLU A 168 12.88 23.18 -1.99
N ARG A 169 12.11 22.51 -1.14
CA ARG A 169 12.61 21.94 0.13
C ARG A 169 13.58 20.78 -0.08
N ILE A 170 13.26 19.86 -1.00
CA ILE A 170 14.13 18.72 -1.36
C ILE A 170 15.45 19.22 -1.94
N HIS A 171 15.40 20.27 -2.76
CA HIS A 171 16.52 20.74 -3.55
C HIS A 171 17.32 21.87 -2.91
N ARG A 172 17.10 22.17 -1.62
CA ARG A 172 17.73 23.30 -0.91
C ARG A 172 19.25 23.15 -0.68
N GLY A 173 19.80 21.96 -0.88
CA GLY A 173 21.19 21.61 -0.53
C GLY A 173 21.35 21.24 0.96
N THR A 174 22.55 20.77 1.33
CA THR A 174 22.91 20.45 2.72
C THR A 174 23.63 21.64 3.37
N ILE A 175 23.44 21.83 4.68
CA ILE A 175 23.93 22.97 5.46
C ILE A 175 24.95 22.54 6.53
N TYR A 176 24.70 21.40 7.18
CA TYR A 176 25.48 20.87 8.29
C TYR A 176 26.64 19.99 7.80
N GLU A 177 27.79 20.10 8.47
CA GLU A 177 28.97 19.27 8.19
C GLU A 177 28.94 17.94 8.96
N ASP A 178 28.23 17.90 10.09
CA ASP A 178 28.08 16.71 10.92
C ASP A 178 27.48 15.54 10.14
N ARG A 179 27.80 14.32 10.58
CA ARG A 179 27.33 13.08 9.94
C ARG A 179 26.91 12.09 11.00
N TRP A 180 25.61 11.89 11.11
CA TRP A 180 25.03 10.84 11.95
C TRP A 180 23.71 10.36 11.35
N VAL A 181 23.34 9.12 11.67
CA VAL A 181 22.05 8.55 11.30
C VAL A 181 21.47 7.87 12.53
N ARG A 182 20.22 8.20 12.87
CA ARG A 182 19.52 7.57 14.00
C ARG A 182 18.05 7.37 13.70
N VAL A 183 17.44 6.42 14.39
CA VAL A 183 16.01 6.13 14.31
C VAL A 183 15.40 6.18 15.70
N THR A 184 14.36 6.98 15.86
CA THR A 184 13.52 7.03 17.08
C THR A 184 12.26 6.20 16.86
N PHE A 185 11.92 5.34 17.82
CA PHE A 185 10.79 4.43 17.72
C PHE A 185 9.55 5.05 18.41
N LEU A 186 8.57 5.51 17.64
CA LEU A 186 7.40 6.25 18.16
C LEU A 186 6.16 5.37 18.36
N GLY A 187 6.18 4.13 17.88
CA GLY A 187 5.13 3.13 18.05
C GLY A 187 5.45 1.88 17.24
N GLY A 188 4.88 0.73 17.62
CA GLY A 188 5.12 -0.54 16.92
C GLY A 188 6.48 -1.18 17.23
N SER A 189 7.12 -0.84 18.35
CA SER A 189 8.32 -1.55 18.86
C SER A 189 7.96 -2.37 20.09
N ARG A 190 8.21 -3.68 20.04
CA ARG A 190 7.77 -4.68 21.04
C ARG A 190 6.24 -4.78 21.20
N GLU A 191 5.52 -4.37 20.17
CA GLU A 191 4.07 -4.50 20.04
C GLU A 191 3.70 -4.63 18.54
N VAL A 192 2.49 -5.09 18.27
CA VAL A 192 1.84 -5.00 16.95
C VAL A 192 0.80 -3.88 17.01
N GLY A 193 0.76 -3.03 15.99
CA GLY A 193 -0.09 -1.84 15.97
C GLY A 193 0.68 -0.53 16.08
N ARG A 194 0.05 0.56 15.58
CA ARG A 194 0.56 1.94 15.64
C ARG A 194 2.03 2.13 15.19
N SER A 195 2.45 1.40 14.17
CA SER A 195 3.80 1.50 13.58
C SER A 195 4.10 2.94 13.18
N CYS A 196 5.20 3.48 13.72
CA CYS A 196 5.62 4.86 13.49
C CYS A 196 7.09 5.04 13.92
N TYR A 197 7.94 5.40 12.98
CA TYR A 197 9.39 5.49 13.19
C TYR A 197 9.94 6.78 12.59
N LEU A 198 10.86 7.45 13.29
CA LEU A 198 11.45 8.69 12.81
C LEU A 198 12.92 8.46 12.46
N LEU A 199 13.23 8.41 11.16
CA LEU A 199 14.59 8.44 10.64
C LEU A 199 15.11 9.88 10.64
N GLN A 200 16.28 10.08 11.23
CA GLN A 200 16.86 11.40 11.40
C GLN A 200 18.32 11.43 10.93
N THR A 201 18.66 12.55 10.31
CA THR A 201 20.03 12.99 10.01
C THR A 201 20.18 14.43 10.55
N PRO A 202 21.38 15.04 10.50
CA PRO A 202 21.53 16.47 10.80
C PRO A 202 20.61 17.37 9.96
N GLU A 203 20.32 16.96 8.72
CA GLU A 203 19.56 17.75 7.74
C GLU A 203 18.06 17.47 7.76
N SER A 204 17.69 16.22 8.04
CA SER A 204 16.42 15.66 7.60
C SER A 204 15.72 14.84 8.68
N LYS A 205 14.39 14.92 8.67
CA LYS A 205 13.48 14.10 9.48
C LYS A 205 12.45 13.43 8.58
N VAL A 206 12.51 12.10 8.48
CA VAL A 206 11.56 11.30 7.69
C VAL A 206 10.79 10.38 8.63
N LEU A 207 9.47 10.48 8.59
CA LEU A 207 8.58 9.59 9.32
C LEU A 207 8.29 8.37 8.45
N ILE A 208 8.41 7.17 9.00
CA ILE A 208 8.09 5.90 8.34
C ILE A 208 6.91 5.29 9.08
N ASP A 209 5.82 5.10 8.34
CA ASP A 209 4.50 4.72 8.83
C ASP A 209 3.91 5.71 9.87
N CYS A 210 2.60 5.66 10.02
CA CYS A 210 1.81 6.45 10.96
C CYS A 210 0.49 5.70 11.25
N GLY A 211 0.60 4.60 11.98
CA GLY A 211 -0.49 3.67 12.23
C GLY A 211 -1.42 3.99 13.40
N VAL A 212 -2.56 3.30 13.44
CA VAL A 212 -3.43 3.18 14.62
C VAL A 212 -3.21 1.83 15.31
N ASN A 213 -3.39 1.76 16.63
CA ASN A 213 -3.49 0.46 17.29
C ASN A 213 -4.94 -0.04 17.18
N VAL A 214 -5.20 -1.04 16.35
CA VAL A 214 -6.56 -1.58 16.12
C VAL A 214 -7.09 -2.33 17.35
N GLY A 215 -6.22 -2.83 18.23
CA GLY A 215 -6.60 -3.42 19.52
C GLY A 215 -6.93 -2.38 20.60
N ASN A 216 -6.42 -1.15 20.46
CA ASN A 216 -6.72 -0.03 21.34
C ASN A 216 -6.63 1.30 20.59
N VAL A 217 -7.73 1.72 19.97
CA VAL A 217 -7.80 2.91 19.11
C VAL A 217 -7.51 4.23 19.84
N HIS A 218 -7.49 4.23 21.18
CA HIS A 218 -7.10 5.39 21.99
C HIS A 218 -5.58 5.55 22.12
N GLN A 219 -4.80 4.54 21.74
CA GLN A 219 -3.34 4.61 21.70
C GLN A 219 -2.87 5.07 20.32
N SER A 220 -2.27 6.25 20.29
CA SER A 220 -1.55 6.78 19.13
C SER A 220 -0.04 6.50 19.27
N PRO A 221 0.73 6.66 18.18
CA PRO A 221 2.15 6.92 18.27
C PRO A 221 2.45 8.14 19.15
N TYR A 222 3.67 8.20 19.67
CA TYR A 222 4.10 9.24 20.59
C TYR A 222 4.38 10.59 19.88
N PHE A 223 3.35 11.26 19.39
CA PHE A 223 3.48 12.52 18.64
C PHE A 223 3.89 13.74 19.49
N TYR A 224 3.84 13.64 20.81
CA TYR A 224 4.14 14.75 21.72
C TYR A 224 5.63 14.89 22.05
N VAL A 225 6.49 14.04 21.50
CA VAL A 225 7.93 14.05 21.80
C VAL A 225 8.65 15.20 21.09
N PRO A 226 9.73 15.76 21.68
CA PRO A 226 10.47 16.87 21.07
C PRO A 226 11.05 16.56 19.69
N GLU A 227 11.36 15.31 19.40
CA GLU A 227 12.01 14.89 18.15
C GLU A 227 11.13 15.13 16.93
N ILE A 228 9.81 15.01 17.07
CA ILE A 228 8.82 15.19 15.99
C ILE A 228 8.15 16.57 16.02
N GLN A 229 8.26 17.31 17.13
CA GLN A 229 7.67 18.64 17.27
C GLN A 229 8.66 19.77 16.89
N PRO A 230 8.19 20.85 16.24
CA PRO A 230 6.89 20.99 15.58
C PRO A 230 6.76 20.06 14.35
N LEU A 231 5.53 19.67 14.00
CA LEU A 231 5.27 18.71 12.90
C LEU A 231 5.74 19.19 11.52
N ASP A 232 5.82 20.50 11.29
CA ASP A 232 6.33 21.08 10.06
C ASP A 232 7.85 20.85 9.86
N SER A 233 8.56 20.48 10.94
CA SER A 233 9.97 20.06 10.87
C SER A 233 10.17 18.70 10.19
N ILE A 234 9.12 17.89 10.02
CA ILE A 234 9.18 16.64 9.27
C ILE A 234 9.28 16.96 7.77
N ASP A 235 10.27 16.39 7.09
CA ASP A 235 10.49 16.61 5.66
C ASP A 235 9.61 15.72 4.78
N ALA A 236 9.33 14.50 5.22
CA ALA A 236 8.54 13.52 4.48
C ALA A 236 7.90 12.48 5.40
N VAL A 237 6.75 11.95 4.98
CA VAL A 237 6.17 10.72 5.54
C VAL A 237 6.24 9.63 4.47
N VAL A 238 6.63 8.43 4.85
CA VAL A 238 6.74 7.26 3.97
C VAL A 238 5.83 6.18 4.51
N ILE A 239 4.87 5.70 3.70
CA ILE A 239 3.96 4.62 4.08
C ILE A 239 4.36 3.35 3.35
N THR A 240 4.61 2.29 4.11
CA THR A 240 5.04 0.98 3.58
C THR A 240 3.90 0.25 2.89
N HIS A 241 2.71 0.28 3.48
CA HIS A 241 1.52 -0.36 2.93
C HIS A 241 0.23 0.18 3.59
N ALA A 242 -0.93 -0.27 3.08
CA ALA A 242 -2.21 0.34 3.37
C ALA A 242 -2.92 -0.14 4.64
N HIS A 243 -2.37 -1.08 5.43
CA HIS A 243 -3.06 -1.48 6.66
C HIS A 243 -3.09 -0.34 7.68
N LEU A 244 -4.18 -0.29 8.45
CA LEU A 244 -4.46 0.83 9.34
C LEU A 244 -3.42 0.98 10.47
N ASP A 245 -2.78 -0.10 10.87
CA ASP A 245 -1.65 -0.10 11.80
C ASP A 245 -0.34 0.45 11.23
N HIS A 246 -0.32 0.81 9.95
CA HIS A 246 0.79 1.50 9.29
C HIS A 246 0.40 2.86 8.69
N CYS A 247 -0.85 3.09 8.33
CA CYS A 247 -1.27 4.36 7.72
C CYS A 247 -2.49 5.02 8.37
N GLY A 248 -3.12 4.38 9.34
CA GLY A 248 -4.43 4.78 9.87
C GLY A 248 -4.46 6.14 10.54
N LEU A 249 -3.34 6.63 11.10
CA LEU A 249 -3.28 7.95 11.75
C LEU A 249 -2.56 9.01 10.91
N LEU A 250 -2.16 8.71 9.66
CA LEU A 250 -1.61 9.69 8.74
C LEU A 250 -2.44 11.00 8.67
N PRO A 251 -3.79 10.97 8.60
CA PRO A 251 -4.58 12.19 8.52
C PRO A 251 -4.50 13.07 9.77
N ILE A 252 -4.15 12.51 10.95
CA ILE A 252 -3.93 13.30 12.17
C ILE A 252 -2.78 14.29 11.97
N LEU A 253 -1.73 13.91 11.25
CA LEU A 253 -0.60 14.81 11.01
C LEU A 253 -1.06 16.09 10.31
N PHE A 254 -1.94 15.97 9.31
CA PHE A 254 -2.50 17.11 8.58
C PHE A 254 -3.47 17.93 9.42
N LYS A 255 -4.27 17.28 10.28
CA LYS A 255 -5.10 17.95 11.30
C LYS A 255 -4.26 18.84 12.23
N TYR A 256 -3.07 18.38 12.61
CA TYR A 256 -2.17 19.10 13.52
C TYR A 256 -1.06 19.92 12.83
N GLY A 257 -1.17 20.16 11.52
CA GLY A 257 -0.36 21.18 10.84
C GLY A 257 0.78 20.67 9.97
N TYR A 258 0.96 19.36 9.79
CA TYR A 258 1.86 18.82 8.78
C TYR A 258 1.40 19.22 7.37
N ARG A 259 2.34 19.64 6.52
CA ARG A 259 2.09 20.10 5.13
C ARG A 259 3.16 19.60 4.15
N GLY A 260 3.87 18.53 4.50
CA GLY A 260 4.88 17.91 3.66
C GLY A 260 4.33 16.71 2.85
N PRO A 261 5.18 16.09 2.02
CA PRO A 261 4.81 14.98 1.14
C PRO A 261 4.56 13.67 1.88
N VAL A 262 3.68 12.85 1.32
CA VAL A 262 3.51 11.43 1.67
C VAL A 262 3.94 10.56 0.50
N TYR A 263 4.95 9.71 0.69
CA TYR A 263 5.44 8.77 -0.33
C TYR A 263 4.95 7.36 -0.05
N LEU A 264 4.42 6.71 -1.07
CA LEU A 264 3.86 5.36 -1.03
C LEU A 264 3.69 4.81 -2.45
N THR A 265 3.28 3.56 -2.61
CA THR A 265 2.99 3.01 -3.95
C THR A 265 1.58 3.39 -4.43
N PRO A 266 1.31 3.48 -5.75
CA PRO A 266 -0.02 3.77 -6.28
C PRO A 266 -1.15 2.90 -5.69
N PRO A 267 -1.02 1.56 -5.55
CA PRO A 267 -2.07 0.75 -4.94
C PRO A 267 -2.25 1.06 -3.44
N THR A 268 -1.15 1.33 -2.73
CA THR A 268 -1.21 1.72 -1.32
C THR A 268 -2.01 3.01 -1.14
N ARG A 269 -1.92 3.97 -2.06
CA ARG A 269 -2.70 5.22 -2.02
C ARG A 269 -4.20 4.94 -1.97
N ASP A 270 -4.67 4.13 -2.91
CA ASP A 270 -6.10 3.93 -3.10
C ASP A 270 -6.67 3.05 -1.99
N LEU A 271 -5.94 2.01 -1.60
CA LEU A 271 -6.30 1.19 -0.45
C LEU A 271 -6.28 1.99 0.87
N MET A 272 -5.29 2.86 1.06
CA MET A 272 -5.21 3.74 2.23
C MET A 272 -6.43 4.66 2.32
N VAL A 273 -6.82 5.30 1.21
CA VAL A 273 -8.02 6.16 1.17
C VAL A 273 -9.28 5.35 1.49
N LEU A 274 -9.45 4.18 0.87
CA LEU A 274 -10.58 3.28 1.16
C LEU A 274 -10.67 2.95 2.66
N LEU A 275 -9.57 2.48 3.24
CA LEU A 275 -9.53 2.00 4.62
C LEU A 275 -9.64 3.13 5.65
N GLN A 276 -9.05 4.30 5.39
CA GLN A 276 -9.14 5.45 6.29
C GLN A 276 -10.56 6.03 6.33
N LEU A 277 -11.28 6.03 5.20
CA LEU A 277 -12.67 6.47 5.14
C LEU A 277 -13.61 5.45 5.81
N ASP A 278 -13.41 4.15 5.54
CA ASP A 278 -14.16 3.07 6.21
C ASP A 278 -13.94 3.11 7.74
N PHE A 279 -12.71 3.33 8.20
CA PHE A 279 -12.38 3.42 9.62
C PHE A 279 -13.16 4.52 10.36
N ILE A 280 -13.24 5.73 9.80
CA ILE A 280 -14.00 6.83 10.43
C ILE A 280 -15.52 6.61 10.32
N GLU A 281 -15.99 5.96 9.27
CA GLU A 281 -17.40 5.63 9.08
C GLU A 281 -17.86 4.57 10.09
N VAL A 282 -17.09 3.49 10.25
CA VAL A 282 -17.36 2.44 11.24
C VAL A 282 -17.31 3.01 12.65
N ALA A 283 -16.27 3.79 13.00
CA ALA A 283 -16.16 4.42 14.31
C ALA A 283 -17.37 5.31 14.62
N ALA A 284 -17.80 6.14 13.65
CA ALA A 284 -18.98 6.99 13.83
C ALA A 284 -20.28 6.20 14.00
N ARG A 285 -20.49 5.13 13.21
CA ARG A 285 -21.66 4.25 13.31
C ARG A 285 -21.74 3.52 14.66
N GLU A 286 -20.58 3.15 15.21
CA GLU A 286 -20.48 2.51 16.52
C GLU A 286 -20.52 3.51 17.70
N GLY A 287 -20.63 4.81 17.42
CA GLY A 287 -20.68 5.86 18.44
C GLY A 287 -19.33 6.16 19.11
N ASN A 288 -18.23 5.72 18.50
CA ASN A 288 -16.87 5.97 18.97
C ASN A 288 -16.34 7.32 18.44
N PRO A 289 -15.49 8.03 19.19
CA PRO A 289 -14.89 9.27 18.72
C PRO A 289 -13.96 9.01 17.52
N THR A 290 -14.10 9.80 16.46
CA THR A 290 -13.22 9.71 15.29
C THR A 290 -11.94 10.52 15.52
N PRO A 291 -10.75 9.97 15.23
CA PRO A 291 -9.49 10.71 15.42
C PRO A 291 -9.36 11.91 14.47
N TYR A 292 -9.96 11.80 13.29
CA TYR A 292 -9.97 12.80 12.23
C TYR A 292 -11.24 12.67 11.39
N GLU A 293 -11.48 13.66 10.56
CA GLU A 293 -12.60 13.72 9.61
C GLU A 293 -12.15 13.49 8.15
N SER A 294 -13.10 13.22 7.25
CA SER A 294 -12.84 12.97 5.82
C SER A 294 -12.07 14.11 5.12
N GLN A 295 -12.19 15.35 5.59
CA GLN A 295 -11.41 16.48 5.08
C GLN A 295 -9.90 16.32 5.28
N HIS A 296 -9.47 15.65 6.35
CA HIS A 296 -8.05 15.42 6.63
C HIS A 296 -7.49 14.29 5.75
N VAL A 297 -8.31 13.31 5.37
CA VAL A 297 -7.96 12.29 4.38
C VAL A 297 -7.76 12.95 3.01
N ARG A 298 -8.68 13.85 2.63
CA ARG A 298 -8.55 14.66 1.40
C ARG A 298 -7.30 15.54 1.42
N GLU A 299 -6.98 16.16 2.56
CA GLU A 299 -5.74 16.92 2.72
C GLU A 299 -4.52 16.02 2.53
N ALA A 300 -4.44 14.86 3.21
CA ALA A 300 -3.34 13.91 3.03
C ALA A 300 -3.18 13.47 1.57
N LEU A 301 -4.28 13.23 0.85
CA LEU A 301 -4.29 12.85 -0.56
C LEU A 301 -3.68 13.95 -1.46
N LYS A 302 -3.93 15.23 -1.17
CA LYS A 302 -3.31 16.36 -1.91
C LYS A 302 -1.78 16.32 -1.83
N HIS A 303 -1.23 15.90 -0.69
CA HIS A 303 0.21 15.81 -0.46
C HIS A 303 0.81 14.44 -0.80
N THR A 304 0.00 13.49 -1.28
CA THR A 304 0.48 12.13 -1.62
C THR A 304 1.15 12.09 -2.99
N ILE A 305 2.39 11.60 -3.03
CA ILE A 305 3.22 11.43 -4.22
C ILE A 305 3.50 9.93 -4.39
N PRO A 306 2.76 9.23 -5.27
CA PRO A 306 2.94 7.80 -5.48
C PRO A 306 4.24 7.49 -6.24
N LEU A 307 4.91 6.41 -5.87
CA LEU A 307 6.17 5.94 -6.46
C LEU A 307 6.08 4.45 -6.82
N ASP A 308 6.51 4.10 -8.03
CA ASP A 308 6.61 2.69 -8.45
C ASP A 308 7.80 1.98 -7.80
N TYR A 309 7.78 0.65 -7.81
CA TYR A 309 8.92 -0.14 -7.32
C TYR A 309 10.19 0.13 -8.15
N GLY A 310 11.35 0.14 -7.49
CA GLY A 310 12.67 0.33 -8.11
C GLY A 310 12.97 1.77 -8.54
N VAL A 311 12.04 2.71 -8.32
CA VAL A 311 12.22 4.12 -8.69
C VAL A 311 12.98 4.87 -7.59
N VAL A 312 14.23 5.22 -7.88
CA VAL A 312 15.06 6.05 -6.98
C VAL A 312 14.57 7.49 -6.99
N THR A 313 14.24 8.02 -5.81
CA THR A 313 13.59 9.32 -5.64
C THR A 313 14.29 10.14 -4.55
N ASP A 314 14.74 11.35 -4.87
CA ASP A 314 15.23 12.31 -3.87
C ASP A 314 14.04 12.79 -3.01
N ILE A 315 14.03 12.51 -1.71
CA ILE A 315 12.92 12.90 -0.80
C ILE A 315 13.30 13.99 0.19
N THR A 316 14.60 14.20 0.38
CA THR A 316 15.22 15.30 1.13
C THR A 316 16.57 15.65 0.46
N PRO A 317 17.31 16.67 0.92
CA PRO A 317 18.62 17.00 0.34
C PRO A 317 19.68 15.89 0.43
N ASP A 318 19.54 14.99 1.42
CA ASP A 318 20.51 13.96 1.76
C ASP A 318 19.92 12.54 1.81
N ILE A 319 18.64 12.34 1.48
CA ILE A 319 18.00 11.01 1.51
C ILE A 319 17.30 10.73 0.18
N ARG A 320 17.67 9.58 -0.41
CA ARG A 320 16.94 8.98 -1.54
C ARG A 320 16.14 7.78 -1.07
N LEU A 321 14.89 7.69 -1.49
CA LEU A 321 13.98 6.59 -1.23
C LEU A 321 13.87 5.70 -2.47
N THR A 322 13.84 4.39 -2.27
CA THR A 322 13.42 3.41 -3.27
C THR A 322 12.49 2.38 -2.62
N PHE A 323 11.32 2.15 -3.21
CA PHE A 323 10.43 1.07 -2.78
C PHE A 323 10.76 -0.22 -3.51
N TYR A 324 10.71 -1.34 -2.80
CA TYR A 324 10.79 -2.68 -3.36
C TYR A 324 9.61 -3.52 -2.88
N ASN A 325 9.21 -4.53 -3.66
CA ASN A 325 8.11 -5.42 -3.28
C ASN A 325 8.35 -6.10 -1.92
N ALA A 326 7.37 -5.99 -1.00
CA ALA A 326 7.37 -6.70 0.28
C ALA A 326 6.60 -8.03 0.25
N GLY A 327 5.75 -8.26 -0.77
CA GLY A 327 4.97 -9.49 -0.90
C GLY A 327 3.87 -9.69 0.15
N HIS A 328 3.53 -8.66 0.93
CA HIS A 328 2.58 -8.74 2.04
C HIS A 328 1.12 -8.54 1.59
N ILE A 329 0.85 -7.37 0.99
CA ILE A 329 -0.42 -7.00 0.34
C ILE A 329 -0.15 -6.25 -0.96
N LEU A 330 -1.21 -5.95 -1.73
CA LEU A 330 -1.11 -5.19 -2.97
C LEU A 330 -0.44 -3.83 -2.72
N GLY A 331 0.67 -3.58 -3.41
CA GLY A 331 1.44 -2.35 -3.25
C GLY A 331 2.37 -2.29 -2.04
N SER A 332 2.39 -3.31 -1.16
CA SER A 332 3.27 -3.33 0.01
C SER A 332 4.74 -3.19 -0.35
N ALA A 333 5.47 -2.36 0.40
CA ALA A 333 6.81 -1.94 0.03
C ALA A 333 7.81 -2.01 1.18
N ILE A 334 8.97 -2.58 0.89
CA ILE A 334 10.20 -2.37 1.66
C ILE A 334 10.75 -1.00 1.26
N ALA A 335 10.86 -0.09 2.21
CA ALA A 335 11.41 1.25 2.01
C ALA A 335 12.92 1.24 2.23
N HIS A 336 13.69 1.41 1.15
CA HIS A 336 15.15 1.53 1.19
C HIS A 336 15.56 3.00 1.13
N PHE A 337 16.35 3.42 2.11
CA PHE A 337 16.85 4.77 2.25
C PHE A 337 18.36 4.80 2.02
N HIS A 338 18.78 5.54 1.00
CA HIS A 338 20.17 5.87 0.73
C HIS A 338 20.47 7.24 1.31
N VAL A 339 21.27 7.28 2.39
CA VAL A 339 21.58 8.51 3.15
C VAL A 339 22.96 9.03 2.75
N GLY A 340 23.05 10.34 2.49
CA GLY A 340 24.21 11.04 1.96
C GLY A 340 24.63 10.51 0.58
N GLU A 341 25.90 10.66 0.23
CA GLU A 341 26.51 10.02 -0.95
C GLU A 341 26.92 8.57 -0.61
N GLY A 342 25.95 7.77 -0.14
CA GLY A 342 26.20 6.41 0.36
C GLY A 342 26.90 6.39 1.71
N LEU A 343 26.62 7.36 2.57
CA LEU A 343 27.13 7.41 3.93
C LEU A 343 26.61 6.21 4.75
N TYR A 344 25.31 5.95 4.67
CA TYR A 344 24.65 4.80 5.30
C TYR A 344 23.39 4.43 4.51
N ASN A 345 23.07 3.14 4.41
CA ASN A 345 21.86 2.67 3.75
C ASN A 345 21.06 1.82 4.74
N ILE A 346 19.80 2.19 4.91
CA ILE A 346 18.89 1.52 5.85
C ILE A 346 17.61 1.11 5.13
N ALA A 347 17.15 -0.12 5.37
CA ALA A 347 15.87 -0.60 4.86
C ALA A 347 14.88 -0.84 5.99
N PHE A 348 13.65 -0.37 5.83
CA PHE A 348 12.50 -0.70 6.67
C PHE A 348 11.62 -1.68 5.88
N THR A 349 11.39 -2.87 6.42
CA THR A 349 10.61 -3.88 5.69
C THR A 349 9.12 -3.55 5.61
N GLY A 350 8.60 -2.80 6.57
CA GLY A 350 7.17 -2.88 6.90
C GLY A 350 6.80 -4.32 7.24
N ASP A 351 5.57 -4.70 6.94
CA ASP A 351 5.18 -6.11 6.91
C ASP A 351 5.58 -6.75 5.59
N PHE A 352 6.08 -8.00 5.64
CA PHE A 352 6.59 -8.66 4.44
C PHE A 352 6.41 -10.19 4.47
N LYS A 353 6.27 -10.78 3.28
CA LYS A 353 6.24 -12.24 3.07
C LYS A 353 7.44 -12.68 2.23
N PHE A 354 8.37 -13.44 2.82
CA PHE A 354 9.50 -14.01 2.09
C PHE A 354 9.17 -15.38 1.48
N GLU A 355 8.02 -15.46 0.83
CA GLU A 355 7.51 -16.61 0.09
C GLU A 355 6.63 -16.11 -1.05
N LYS A 356 6.57 -16.85 -2.16
CA LYS A 356 5.64 -16.53 -3.24
C LYS A 356 4.24 -16.99 -2.82
N THR A 357 3.26 -16.10 -2.85
CA THR A 357 1.85 -16.41 -2.55
C THR A 357 1.04 -16.55 -3.84
N ARG A 358 -0.29 -16.74 -3.73
CA ARG A 358 -1.17 -16.79 -4.90
C ARG A 358 -1.23 -15.42 -5.60
N LEU A 359 -1.14 -14.33 -4.85
CA LEU A 359 -1.18 -12.95 -5.35
C LEU A 359 0.19 -12.35 -5.67
N PHE A 360 1.21 -12.59 -4.84
CA PHE A 360 2.43 -11.78 -4.84
C PHE A 360 3.71 -12.61 -4.99
N ASP A 361 4.73 -12.00 -5.59
CA ASP A 361 6.09 -12.52 -5.54
C ASP A 361 6.67 -12.28 -4.13
N ARG A 362 7.64 -13.10 -3.74
CA ARG A 362 8.31 -12.96 -2.43
C ARG A 362 8.97 -11.59 -2.26
N ALA A 363 9.15 -11.20 -1.01
CA ALA A 363 9.88 -9.99 -0.61
C ALA A 363 11.28 -9.88 -1.27
N PHE A 364 11.63 -8.65 -1.66
CA PHE A 364 12.88 -8.34 -2.35
C PHE A 364 14.10 -8.41 -1.43
N THR A 365 15.21 -8.97 -1.91
CA THR A 365 16.45 -9.16 -1.11
C THR A 365 17.70 -8.54 -1.75
N ASN A 366 17.60 -8.00 -2.95
CA ASN A 366 18.76 -7.68 -3.80
C ASN A 366 19.09 -6.17 -3.82
N PHE A 367 19.28 -5.58 -2.63
CA PHE A 367 19.62 -4.16 -2.50
C PHE A 367 21.02 -3.84 -3.07
N PRO A 368 21.23 -2.63 -3.64
CA PRO A 368 22.57 -2.20 -4.07
C PRO A 368 23.56 -2.12 -2.89
N ARG A 369 23.12 -1.52 -1.78
CA ARG A 369 23.86 -1.41 -0.52
C ARG A 369 22.93 -1.39 0.69
N ILE A 370 23.26 -2.09 1.77
CA ILE A 370 22.45 -2.12 2.99
C ILE A 370 23.33 -2.38 4.23
N GLU A 371 23.38 -1.40 5.14
CA GLU A 371 24.07 -1.53 6.43
C GLU A 371 23.10 -1.76 7.58
N GLY A 372 21.95 -1.08 7.56
CA GLY A 372 20.88 -1.21 8.55
C GLY A 372 19.66 -1.93 7.99
N LEU A 373 19.13 -2.88 8.73
CA LEU A 373 17.84 -3.50 8.44
C LEU A 373 16.93 -3.32 9.65
N ILE A 374 15.73 -2.78 9.44
CA ILE A 374 14.67 -2.72 10.44
C ILE A 374 13.54 -3.59 9.91
N MET A 375 13.24 -4.70 10.59
CA MET A 375 12.32 -5.73 10.11
C MET A 375 11.24 -6.10 11.12
N GLU A 376 10.07 -6.51 10.62
CA GLU A 376 8.98 -7.02 11.46
C GLU A 376 9.34 -8.33 12.18
N ALA A 377 8.57 -8.65 13.22
CA ALA A 377 8.74 -9.81 14.08
C ALA A 377 7.39 -10.42 14.53
N THR A 378 6.34 -10.29 13.71
CA THR A 378 4.98 -10.78 14.05
C THR A 378 5.00 -12.27 14.42
N TYR A 379 5.78 -13.05 13.68
CA TYR A 379 6.05 -14.48 13.90
C TYR A 379 7.50 -14.71 14.36
N GLY A 380 8.01 -13.80 15.21
CA GLY A 380 9.38 -13.83 15.71
C GLY A 380 9.65 -14.86 16.82
N GLY A 381 8.64 -15.52 17.38
CA GLY A 381 8.83 -16.53 18.43
C GLY A 381 9.48 -17.81 17.93
N ALA A 382 10.10 -18.58 18.82
CA ALA A 382 10.76 -19.83 18.47
C ALA A 382 9.81 -20.87 17.84
N GLU A 383 8.55 -20.89 18.26
CA GLU A 383 7.52 -21.84 17.81
C GLU A 383 6.59 -21.28 16.72
N ASP A 384 6.83 -20.05 16.25
CA ASP A 384 5.98 -19.35 15.29
C ASP A 384 6.21 -19.82 13.83
N PHE A 385 6.17 -21.13 13.61
CA PHE A 385 6.21 -21.74 12.29
C PHE A 385 4.79 -21.86 11.74
N GLN A 386 4.64 -21.66 10.43
CA GLN A 386 3.38 -21.88 9.74
C GLN A 386 3.46 -23.19 8.95
N PRO A 387 2.33 -23.91 8.78
CA PRO A 387 2.29 -25.02 7.82
C PRO A 387 2.56 -24.49 6.41
N SER A 388 2.89 -25.38 5.50
CA SER A 388 3.08 -25.00 4.11
C SER A 388 1.78 -24.44 3.52
N ARG A 389 1.92 -23.58 2.51
CA ARG A 389 0.78 -23.01 1.80
C ARG A 389 -0.22 -24.07 1.32
N LYS A 390 0.31 -25.18 0.81
CA LYS A 390 -0.47 -26.31 0.31
C LYS A 390 -1.29 -26.99 1.41
N GLU A 391 -0.66 -27.30 2.55
CA GLU A 391 -1.35 -27.92 3.69
C GLU A 391 -2.45 -27.00 4.25
N ALA A 392 -2.19 -25.68 4.29
CA ALA A 392 -3.19 -24.70 4.71
C ALA A 392 -4.39 -24.64 3.75
N GLU A 393 -4.14 -24.65 2.44
CA GLU A 393 -5.19 -24.70 1.42
C GLU A 393 -6.03 -25.98 1.52
N GLU A 394 -5.38 -27.14 1.63
CA GLU A 394 -6.07 -28.43 1.80
C GLU A 394 -6.93 -28.44 3.06
N LYS A 395 -6.40 -27.96 4.20
CA LYS A 395 -7.15 -27.86 5.46
C LYS A 395 -8.34 -26.90 5.34
N LEU A 396 -8.17 -25.75 4.69
CA LEU A 396 -9.26 -24.79 4.49
C LEU A 396 -10.42 -25.42 3.72
N ILE A 397 -10.11 -26.09 2.60
CA ILE A 397 -11.11 -26.74 1.76
C ILE A 397 -11.78 -27.91 2.51
N GLU A 398 -11.03 -28.70 3.27
CA GLU A 398 -11.57 -29.77 4.11
C GLU A 398 -12.60 -29.23 5.11
N VAL A 399 -12.23 -28.18 5.86
CA VAL A 399 -13.13 -27.56 6.85
C VAL A 399 -14.39 -27.02 6.18
N ILE A 400 -14.25 -26.32 5.05
CA ILE A 400 -15.40 -25.79 4.32
C ILE A 400 -16.32 -26.92 3.86
N LYS A 401 -15.75 -27.94 3.21
CA LYS A 401 -16.52 -29.09 2.71
C LYS A 401 -17.32 -29.76 3.83
N ARG A 402 -16.68 -30.07 4.96
CA ARG A 402 -17.32 -30.67 6.14
C ARG A 402 -18.48 -29.81 6.67
N THR A 403 -18.31 -28.49 6.72
CA THR A 403 -19.35 -27.57 7.22
C THR A 403 -20.53 -27.46 6.26
N ILE A 404 -20.26 -27.40 4.95
CA ILE A 404 -21.30 -27.34 3.93
C ILE A 404 -22.10 -28.65 3.88
N GLU A 405 -21.44 -29.81 3.95
CA GLU A 405 -22.08 -31.13 3.96
C GLU A 405 -23.03 -31.34 5.14
N ARG A 406 -22.76 -30.72 6.31
CA ARG A 406 -23.68 -30.75 7.47
C ARG A 406 -24.74 -29.63 7.46
N GLY A 407 -24.88 -28.92 6.35
CA GLY A 407 -25.90 -27.88 6.17
C GLY A 407 -25.61 -26.59 6.92
N GLY A 408 -24.35 -26.32 7.27
CA GLY A 408 -23.91 -25.14 8.00
C GLY A 408 -23.34 -24.03 7.11
N LYS A 409 -22.97 -22.91 7.74
CA LYS A 409 -22.28 -21.78 7.10
C LYS A 409 -20.86 -21.64 7.64
N VAL A 410 -19.95 -21.24 6.77
CA VAL A 410 -18.55 -20.95 7.14
C VAL A 410 -18.35 -19.44 7.21
N LEU A 411 -18.03 -18.93 8.39
CA LEU A 411 -17.63 -17.54 8.59
C LEU A 411 -16.11 -17.42 8.61
N ILE A 412 -15.55 -16.61 7.71
CA ILE A 412 -14.10 -16.35 7.66
C ILE A 412 -13.87 -14.85 7.88
N PRO A 413 -13.52 -14.44 9.11
CA PRO A 413 -13.13 -13.07 9.39
C PRO A 413 -11.86 -12.73 8.61
N THR A 414 -11.92 -11.68 7.78
CA THR A 414 -10.76 -11.20 7.02
C THR A 414 -10.66 -9.68 7.04
N PHE A 415 -9.50 -9.13 6.72
CA PHE A 415 -9.38 -7.71 6.42
C PHE A 415 -9.86 -7.44 4.99
N ALA A 416 -10.27 -6.21 4.69
CA ALA A 416 -10.74 -5.86 3.35
C ALA A 416 -9.67 -6.15 2.28
N VAL A 417 -8.39 -5.94 2.62
CA VAL A 417 -7.22 -6.23 1.77
C VAL A 417 -6.23 -7.19 2.43
N GLY A 418 -5.75 -8.15 1.64
CA GLY A 418 -4.71 -9.11 1.99
C GLY A 418 -5.27 -10.53 2.01
N ARG A 419 -5.67 -11.01 3.20
CA ARG A 419 -6.12 -12.40 3.39
C ARG A 419 -7.39 -12.73 2.60
N SER A 420 -8.32 -11.78 2.47
CA SER A 420 -9.56 -11.98 1.73
C SER A 420 -9.29 -12.37 0.27
N GLN A 421 -8.42 -11.65 -0.44
CA GLN A 421 -8.08 -11.95 -1.83
C GLN A 421 -7.31 -13.28 -1.98
N GLU A 422 -6.42 -13.62 -1.05
CA GLU A 422 -5.74 -14.93 -1.06
C GLU A 422 -6.74 -16.09 -0.88
N VAL A 423 -7.69 -15.96 0.06
CA VAL A 423 -8.74 -16.96 0.28
C VAL A 423 -9.67 -17.04 -0.93
N MET A 424 -10.06 -15.90 -1.52
CA MET A 424 -10.87 -15.88 -2.74
C MET A 424 -10.24 -16.72 -3.86
N ILE A 425 -8.95 -16.54 -4.15
CA ILE A 425 -8.30 -17.31 -5.22
C ILE A 425 -8.31 -18.81 -4.93
N VAL A 426 -8.09 -19.21 -3.67
CA VAL A 426 -8.10 -20.63 -3.27
C VAL A 426 -9.49 -21.24 -3.43
N LEU A 427 -10.54 -20.51 -3.04
CA LEU A 427 -11.92 -20.96 -3.20
C LEU A 427 -12.34 -21.03 -4.67
N GLU A 428 -12.00 -20.02 -5.48
CA GLU A 428 -12.28 -20.02 -6.91
C GLU A 428 -11.61 -21.20 -7.60
N GLU A 429 -10.33 -21.44 -7.33
CA GLU A 429 -9.60 -22.55 -7.94
C GLU A 429 -10.17 -23.90 -7.50
N ALA A 430 -10.55 -24.06 -6.23
CA ALA A 430 -11.15 -25.28 -5.73
C ALA A 430 -12.52 -25.57 -6.36
N ILE A 431 -13.35 -24.55 -6.56
CA ILE A 431 -14.66 -24.67 -7.23
C ILE A 431 -14.47 -24.96 -8.72
N ARG A 432 -13.58 -24.21 -9.40
CA ARG A 432 -13.31 -24.37 -10.83
C ARG A 432 -12.74 -25.75 -11.17
N ASN A 433 -11.97 -26.35 -10.27
CA ASN A 433 -11.40 -27.68 -10.43
C ASN A 433 -12.28 -28.80 -9.82
N GLU A 434 -13.53 -28.50 -9.43
CA GLU A 434 -14.49 -29.45 -8.86
C GLU A 434 -14.01 -30.17 -7.59
N ILE A 435 -13.05 -29.58 -6.87
CA ILE A 435 -12.58 -30.07 -5.55
C ILE A 435 -13.61 -29.71 -4.47
N LEU A 436 -14.20 -28.52 -4.61
CA LEU A 436 -15.29 -28.02 -3.78
C LEU A 436 -16.54 -27.88 -4.64
N GLU A 437 -17.68 -28.37 -4.16
CA GLU A 437 -18.96 -28.17 -4.86
C GLU A 437 -19.31 -26.67 -4.96
N PRO A 438 -20.00 -26.23 -6.02
CA PRO A 438 -20.40 -24.83 -6.17
C PRO A 438 -21.20 -24.35 -4.96
N VAL A 439 -20.66 -23.36 -4.26
CA VAL A 439 -21.26 -22.75 -3.05
C VAL A 439 -21.17 -21.23 -3.18
N PRO A 440 -22.21 -20.48 -2.79
CA PRO A 440 -22.12 -19.02 -2.78
C PRO A 440 -21.09 -18.54 -1.75
N VAL A 441 -20.17 -17.69 -2.22
CA VAL A 441 -19.17 -17.03 -1.38
C VAL A 441 -19.51 -15.55 -1.26
N TYR A 442 -20.11 -15.17 -0.13
CA TYR A 442 -20.51 -13.80 0.14
C TYR A 442 -19.32 -12.94 0.57
N LEU A 443 -19.19 -11.76 -0.05
CA LEU A 443 -18.14 -10.78 0.25
C LEU A 443 -18.77 -9.53 0.87
N ASP A 444 -18.47 -9.27 2.14
CA ASP A 444 -19.00 -8.11 2.90
C ASP A 444 -17.86 -7.27 3.48
N GLY A 445 -18.12 -5.98 3.71
CA GLY A 445 -17.19 -5.09 4.41
C GLY A 445 -16.00 -4.62 3.58
N MET A 446 -16.26 -4.02 2.42
CA MET A 446 -15.25 -3.43 1.51
C MET A 446 -14.33 -4.42 0.78
N ILE A 447 -14.43 -5.73 1.01
CA ILE A 447 -13.62 -6.75 0.30
C ILE A 447 -13.78 -6.62 -1.22
N TYR A 448 -15.02 -6.47 -1.72
CA TYR A 448 -15.28 -6.33 -3.15
C TYR A 448 -14.63 -5.06 -3.75
N GLU A 449 -14.71 -3.93 -3.05
CA GLU A 449 -14.10 -2.66 -3.50
C GLU A 449 -12.56 -2.74 -3.47
N ALA A 450 -11.98 -3.36 -2.44
CA ALA A 450 -10.55 -3.63 -2.37
C ALA A 450 -10.10 -4.57 -3.51
N THR A 451 -10.88 -5.61 -3.81
CA THR A 451 -10.62 -6.50 -4.94
C THR A 451 -10.71 -5.77 -6.29
N ALA A 452 -11.65 -4.83 -6.46
CA ALA A 452 -11.71 -3.99 -7.66
C ALA A 452 -10.40 -3.21 -7.86
N ILE A 453 -9.82 -2.66 -6.78
CA ILE A 453 -8.50 -2.01 -6.80
C ILE A 453 -7.40 -2.99 -7.24
N HIS A 454 -7.42 -4.27 -6.82
CA HIS A 454 -6.44 -5.27 -7.29
C HIS A 454 -6.51 -5.46 -8.80
N THR A 455 -7.70 -5.49 -9.38
CA THR A 455 -7.86 -5.65 -10.83
C THR A 455 -7.38 -4.45 -11.64
N ALA A 456 -7.26 -3.27 -11.01
CA ALA A 456 -6.75 -2.05 -11.63
C ALA A 456 -5.21 -1.91 -11.53
N TYR A 457 -4.55 -2.69 -10.68
CA TYR A 457 -3.08 -2.67 -10.49
C TYR A 457 -2.42 -4.03 -10.76
N PRO A 458 -2.60 -4.58 -11.96
CA PRO A 458 -2.09 -5.90 -12.29
C PRO A 458 -0.56 -6.01 -12.23
N GLU A 459 0.18 -4.95 -12.52
CA GLU A 459 1.65 -4.90 -12.47
C GLU A 459 2.21 -5.15 -11.07
N TYR A 460 1.38 -4.98 -10.03
CA TYR A 460 1.70 -5.28 -8.63
C TYR A 460 1.33 -6.72 -8.20
N LEU A 461 0.68 -7.49 -9.08
CA LEU A 461 0.42 -8.92 -8.89
C LEU A 461 1.58 -9.76 -9.46
N ASN A 462 1.72 -10.99 -8.99
CA ASN A 462 2.73 -11.91 -9.48
C ASN A 462 2.49 -12.29 -10.95
N SER A 463 3.56 -12.75 -11.59
CA SER A 463 3.54 -13.17 -12.99
C SER A 463 2.47 -14.21 -13.31
N HIS A 464 2.24 -15.19 -12.43
CA HIS A 464 1.29 -16.28 -12.68
C HIS A 464 -0.16 -15.77 -12.76
N LEU A 465 -0.57 -14.93 -11.81
CA LEU A 465 -1.92 -14.37 -11.78
C LEU A 465 -2.13 -13.37 -12.91
N ARG A 466 -1.11 -12.57 -13.25
CA ARG A 466 -1.15 -11.73 -14.46
C ARG A 466 -1.35 -12.57 -15.72
N ASP A 467 -0.63 -13.68 -15.87
CA ASP A 467 -0.75 -14.54 -17.04
C ASP A 467 -2.14 -15.19 -17.12
N LEU A 468 -2.69 -15.60 -15.99
CA LEU A 468 -4.06 -16.13 -15.88
C LEU A 468 -5.09 -15.10 -16.38
N ILE A 469 -5.00 -13.86 -15.86
CA ILE A 469 -5.93 -12.77 -16.20
C ILE A 469 -5.76 -12.32 -17.66
N PHE A 470 -4.52 -12.17 -18.15
CA PHE A 470 -4.24 -11.50 -19.42
C PHE A 470 -4.07 -12.41 -20.63
N HIS A 471 -3.59 -13.63 -20.42
CA HIS A 471 -3.31 -14.55 -21.51
C HIS A 471 -4.34 -15.69 -21.58
N GLN A 472 -4.87 -16.13 -20.44
CA GLN A 472 -5.86 -17.21 -20.41
C GLN A 472 -7.30 -16.69 -20.36
N GLY A 473 -7.50 -15.40 -20.08
CA GLY A 473 -8.85 -14.80 -19.94
C GLY A 473 -9.60 -15.28 -18.71
N ILE A 474 -8.93 -15.95 -17.78
CA ILE A 474 -9.51 -16.44 -16.53
C ILE A 474 -9.12 -15.43 -15.45
N ASN A 475 -10.09 -14.65 -14.99
CA ASN A 475 -9.90 -13.73 -13.89
C ASN A 475 -10.61 -14.27 -12.63
N PRO A 476 -9.86 -14.77 -11.62
CA PRO A 476 -10.45 -15.39 -10.44
C PRO A 476 -11.37 -14.42 -9.68
N PHE A 477 -11.07 -13.12 -9.72
CA PHE A 477 -11.82 -12.12 -8.97
C PHE A 477 -13.24 -11.85 -9.48
N ILE A 478 -13.58 -12.34 -10.68
CA ILE A 478 -14.91 -12.16 -11.30
C ILE A 478 -15.68 -13.48 -11.43
N SER A 479 -15.26 -14.52 -10.70
CA SER A 479 -16.02 -15.77 -10.64
C SER A 479 -17.46 -15.54 -10.17
N GLU A 480 -18.41 -16.24 -10.80
CA GLU A 480 -19.83 -16.19 -10.45
C GLU A 480 -20.12 -16.67 -9.02
N SER A 481 -19.18 -17.41 -8.41
CA SER A 481 -19.27 -17.85 -7.02
C SER A 481 -19.20 -16.68 -6.02
N PHE A 482 -18.64 -15.53 -6.40
CA PHE A 482 -18.49 -14.38 -5.50
C PHE A 482 -19.71 -13.46 -5.54
N VAL A 483 -20.43 -13.39 -4.41
CA VAL A 483 -21.63 -12.57 -4.27
C VAL A 483 -21.33 -11.35 -3.40
N ARG A 484 -21.37 -10.16 -3.99
CA ARG A 484 -21.21 -8.89 -3.26
C ARG A 484 -22.38 -8.66 -2.31
N VAL A 485 -22.09 -8.39 -1.04
CA VAL A 485 -23.05 -7.87 -0.05
C VAL A 485 -22.79 -6.37 0.11
N ASP A 486 -23.71 -5.55 -0.38
CA ASP A 486 -23.56 -4.09 -0.49
C ASP A 486 -24.54 -3.27 0.35
N SER A 487 -25.46 -3.93 1.05
CA SER A 487 -26.48 -3.29 1.87
C SER A 487 -26.81 -4.10 3.12
N PRO A 488 -27.26 -3.44 4.22
CA PRO A 488 -27.74 -4.14 5.40
C PRO A 488 -28.92 -5.10 5.12
N GLY A 489 -29.79 -4.76 4.16
CA GLY A 489 -30.89 -5.63 3.75
C GLY A 489 -30.40 -6.96 3.17
N LYS A 490 -29.45 -6.90 2.22
CA LYS A 490 -28.83 -8.09 1.64
C LYS A 490 -28.06 -8.91 2.67
N ARG A 491 -27.41 -8.26 3.64
CA ARG A 491 -26.78 -8.96 4.77
C ARG A 491 -27.80 -9.76 5.58
N GLN A 492 -28.95 -9.16 5.88
CA GLN A 492 -30.02 -9.83 6.60
C GLN A 492 -30.55 -11.04 5.83
N GLU A 493 -30.72 -10.93 4.50
CA GLU A 493 -31.08 -12.06 3.63
C GLU A 493 -30.06 -13.22 3.73
N VAL A 494 -28.76 -12.90 3.72
CA VAL A 494 -27.69 -13.92 3.88
C VAL A 494 -27.74 -14.58 5.27
N ILE A 495 -28.01 -13.80 6.31
CA ILE A 495 -28.12 -14.30 7.69
C ILE A 495 -29.33 -15.23 7.85
N GLU A 496 -30.48 -14.86 7.29
CA GLU A 496 -31.75 -15.59 7.41
C GLU A 496 -31.84 -16.79 6.47
N SER A 497 -31.07 -16.79 5.37
CA SER A 497 -31.04 -17.91 4.42
C SER A 497 -30.69 -19.22 5.13
N SER A 498 -31.38 -20.29 4.77
CA SER A 498 -31.04 -21.64 5.23
C SER A 498 -29.98 -22.33 4.36
N GLU A 499 -29.59 -21.71 3.24
CA GLU A 499 -28.63 -22.27 2.31
C GLU A 499 -27.21 -22.28 2.91
N PRO A 500 -26.48 -23.42 2.81
CA PRO A 500 -25.07 -23.50 3.14
C PRO A 500 -24.26 -22.52 2.30
N SER A 501 -23.35 -21.77 2.93
CA SER A 501 -22.60 -20.71 2.27
C SER A 501 -21.28 -20.41 2.97
N VAL A 502 -20.38 -19.74 2.25
CA VAL A 502 -19.14 -19.19 2.80
C VAL A 502 -19.26 -17.67 2.87
N ILE A 503 -18.87 -17.08 4.00
CA ILE A 503 -18.95 -15.64 4.24
C ILE A 503 -17.56 -15.11 4.54
N LEU A 504 -17.01 -14.28 3.66
CA LEU A 504 -15.84 -13.45 3.93
C LEU A 504 -16.32 -12.07 4.38
N ALA A 505 -16.03 -11.70 5.63
CA ALA A 505 -16.49 -10.43 6.19
C ALA A 505 -15.41 -9.75 7.03
N THR A 506 -15.44 -8.41 7.05
CA THR A 506 -14.56 -7.58 7.87
C THR A 506 -15.18 -7.26 9.24
N SER A 507 -14.40 -7.03 10.29
CA SER A 507 -12.93 -7.02 10.35
C SER A 507 -12.29 -8.37 10.73
N GLY A 508 -11.06 -8.61 10.28
CA GLY A 508 -10.37 -9.89 10.40
C GLY A 508 -10.03 -10.37 11.82
N MET A 509 -10.27 -9.53 12.83
CA MET A 509 -10.03 -9.85 14.24
C MET A 509 -11.26 -9.70 15.14
N LEU A 510 -12.46 -9.53 14.55
CA LEU A 510 -13.73 -9.37 15.26
C LEU A 510 -13.76 -8.17 16.23
N ASN A 511 -13.11 -7.06 15.88
CA ASN A 511 -13.14 -5.84 16.70
C ASN A 511 -14.32 -4.91 16.36
N GLY A 512 -15.02 -5.19 15.26
CA GLY A 512 -16.09 -4.35 14.71
C GLY A 512 -16.40 -4.74 13.26
N GLY A 513 -17.35 -4.02 12.67
CA GLY A 513 -17.78 -4.23 11.28
C GLY A 513 -18.79 -5.37 11.08
N PRO A 514 -19.15 -5.69 9.82
CA PRO A 514 -20.24 -6.61 9.50
C PRO A 514 -20.04 -8.04 10.01
N VAL A 515 -18.80 -8.50 10.18
CA VAL A 515 -18.48 -9.82 10.75
C VAL A 515 -19.13 -10.04 12.12
N MET A 516 -19.34 -8.97 12.88
CA MET A 516 -19.96 -9.02 14.21
C MET A 516 -21.45 -9.40 14.12
N GLU A 517 -22.14 -8.95 13.09
CA GLU A 517 -23.55 -9.29 12.84
C GLU A 517 -23.70 -10.77 12.46
N TYR A 518 -22.85 -11.25 11.55
CA TYR A 518 -22.80 -12.68 11.22
C TYR A 518 -22.44 -13.54 12.43
N PHE A 519 -21.40 -13.17 13.18
CA PHE A 519 -20.93 -13.94 14.34
C PHE A 519 -22.01 -14.05 15.42
N LYS A 520 -22.71 -12.96 15.74
CA LYS A 520 -23.81 -12.94 16.73
C LYS A 520 -24.88 -14.00 16.42
N THR A 521 -25.24 -14.15 15.15
CA THR A 521 -26.30 -15.05 14.73
C THR A 521 -25.81 -16.47 14.48
N PHE A 522 -24.58 -16.64 13.97
CA PHE A 522 -24.06 -17.95 13.58
C PHE A 522 -23.42 -18.71 14.74
N ALA A 523 -22.88 -18.02 15.75
CA ALA A 523 -22.16 -18.64 16.87
C ALA A 523 -22.97 -19.65 17.70
N PRO A 524 -24.28 -19.47 17.94
CA PRO A 524 -25.07 -20.42 18.71
C PRO A 524 -25.41 -21.74 18.01
N ASP A 525 -25.25 -21.83 16.69
CA ASP A 525 -25.58 -23.03 15.88
C ASP A 525 -24.32 -23.88 15.63
N GLU A 526 -24.33 -25.11 16.11
CA GLU A 526 -23.22 -26.08 16.03
C GLU A 526 -22.90 -26.54 14.60
N ARG A 527 -23.84 -26.34 13.65
CA ARG A 527 -23.59 -26.66 12.25
C ARG A 527 -22.62 -25.67 11.62
N ASN A 528 -22.51 -24.45 12.13
CA ASN A 528 -21.64 -23.44 11.56
C ASN A 528 -20.18 -23.63 11.97
N THR A 529 -19.26 -23.02 11.21
CA THR A 529 -17.84 -22.98 11.54
C THR A 529 -17.29 -21.57 11.36
N ILE A 530 -16.47 -21.10 12.30
CA ILE A 530 -15.66 -19.91 12.14
C ILE A 530 -14.21 -20.33 11.89
N VAL A 531 -13.61 -19.78 10.83
CA VAL A 531 -12.24 -20.12 10.43
C VAL A 531 -11.35 -18.89 10.53
N PHE A 532 -10.38 -18.92 11.44
CA PHE A 532 -9.34 -17.90 11.52
C PHE A 532 -8.19 -18.24 10.57
N VAL A 533 -7.94 -17.37 9.59
CA VAL A 533 -6.93 -17.55 8.52
C VAL A 533 -5.69 -16.67 8.70
N GLY A 534 -5.54 -15.98 9.83
CA GLY A 534 -4.41 -15.10 10.06
C GLY A 534 -4.24 -14.73 11.52
N TYR A 535 -3.12 -14.06 11.81
CA TYR A 535 -2.75 -13.61 13.15
C TYR A 535 -3.90 -12.84 13.83
N GLN A 536 -4.15 -13.18 15.09
CA GLN A 536 -5.12 -12.51 15.95
C GLN A 536 -4.35 -11.80 17.04
N ALA A 537 -4.34 -10.47 17.02
CA ALA A 537 -3.58 -9.67 17.98
C ALA A 537 -4.11 -9.85 19.41
N GLU A 538 -3.23 -9.75 20.41
CA GLU A 538 -3.66 -9.77 21.81
C GLU A 538 -4.62 -8.62 22.12
N GLY A 539 -5.61 -8.89 22.99
CA GLY A 539 -6.68 -7.94 23.32
C GLY A 539 -7.92 -8.02 22.42
N THR A 540 -7.81 -8.58 21.21
CA THR A 540 -8.94 -8.72 20.27
C THR A 540 -9.94 -9.81 20.67
N LEU A 541 -11.18 -9.69 20.17
CA LEU A 541 -12.20 -10.71 20.39
C LEU A 541 -11.84 -12.02 19.66
N GLY A 542 -11.34 -11.93 18.43
CA GLY A 542 -10.89 -13.10 17.67
C GLY A 542 -9.84 -13.92 18.41
N ARG A 543 -8.88 -13.26 19.07
CA ARG A 543 -7.88 -13.95 19.90
C ARG A 543 -8.49 -14.68 21.10
N ARG A 544 -9.52 -14.12 21.74
CA ARG A 544 -10.21 -14.78 22.87
C ARG A 544 -10.96 -16.03 22.43
N ILE A 545 -11.68 -15.94 21.31
CA ILE A 545 -12.42 -17.06 20.72
C ILE A 545 -11.44 -18.16 20.28
N GLN A 546 -10.34 -17.78 19.63
CA GLN A 546 -9.28 -18.71 19.21
C GLN A 546 -8.65 -19.45 20.41
N LYS A 547 -8.56 -18.81 21.60
CA LYS A 547 -8.10 -19.42 22.85
C LYS A 547 -9.14 -20.34 23.52
N GLY A 548 -10.30 -20.55 22.90
CA GLY A 548 -11.32 -21.50 23.36
C GLY A 548 -12.39 -20.89 24.28
N TRP A 549 -12.54 -19.56 24.32
CA TRP A 549 -13.66 -18.95 25.04
C TRP A 549 -14.98 -19.41 24.41
N LYS A 550 -15.95 -19.78 25.26
CA LYS A 550 -17.26 -20.29 24.85
C LYS A 550 -18.40 -19.30 25.03
N GLU A 551 -18.16 -18.21 25.74
CA GLU A 551 -19.11 -17.12 25.96
C GLU A 551 -18.40 -15.80 25.80
N VAL A 552 -18.99 -14.88 25.02
CA VAL A 552 -18.41 -13.56 24.80
C VAL A 552 -19.48 -12.48 24.98
N PRO A 553 -19.21 -11.45 25.81
CA PRO A 553 -20.13 -10.34 25.96
C PRO A 553 -20.02 -9.40 24.75
N LEU A 554 -21.13 -9.19 24.05
CA LEU A 554 -21.21 -8.27 22.92
C LEU A 554 -22.13 -7.08 23.23
N PRO A 555 -21.82 -5.89 22.70
CA PRO A 555 -22.72 -4.75 22.81
C PRO A 555 -24.05 -5.05 22.13
N SER A 556 -25.15 -4.74 22.82
CA SER A 556 -26.52 -4.80 22.31
C SER A 556 -27.16 -3.41 22.26
N SER A 557 -28.24 -3.29 21.50
CA SER A 557 -29.02 -2.06 21.37
C SER A 557 -29.50 -1.59 22.75
N GLY A 558 -29.16 -0.34 23.13
CA GLY A 558 -29.56 0.25 24.41
C GLY A 558 -28.56 0.09 25.57
N GLY A 559 -27.30 -0.26 25.30
CA GLY A 559 -26.22 -0.26 26.31
C GLY A 559 -26.17 -1.49 27.23
N LYS A 560 -27.05 -2.48 27.00
CA LYS A 560 -26.94 -3.82 27.60
C LYS A 560 -25.90 -4.66 26.86
N ARG A 561 -25.24 -5.59 27.57
CA ARG A 561 -24.34 -6.58 26.98
C ARG A 561 -25.10 -7.90 26.87
N ASP A 562 -25.24 -8.40 25.65
CA ASP A 562 -25.76 -9.74 25.42
C ASP A 562 -24.59 -10.72 25.43
N VAL A 563 -24.74 -11.83 26.16
CA VAL A 563 -23.74 -12.90 26.16
C VAL A 563 -24.07 -13.82 25.00
N VAL A 564 -23.15 -13.94 24.04
CA VAL A 564 -23.28 -14.87 22.92
C VAL A 564 -22.54 -16.16 23.26
N THR A 565 -23.27 -17.27 23.27
CA THR A 565 -22.74 -18.63 23.43
C THR A 565 -22.18 -19.12 22.10
N ILE A 566 -21.00 -19.73 22.14
CA ILE A 566 -20.25 -20.21 20.98
C ILE A 566 -20.32 -21.75 20.93
N ASN A 567 -21.33 -22.25 20.22
CA ASN A 567 -21.51 -23.68 19.93
C ASN A 567 -20.94 -24.06 18.56
N MET A 568 -20.83 -23.08 17.65
CA MET A 568 -20.20 -23.26 16.35
C MET A 568 -18.78 -23.80 16.49
N GLU A 569 -18.32 -24.53 15.49
CA GLU A 569 -16.96 -25.03 15.43
C GLU A 569 -15.97 -23.87 15.22
N VAL A 570 -14.86 -23.89 15.94
CA VAL A 570 -13.81 -22.88 15.84
C VAL A 570 -12.55 -23.55 15.30
N GLU A 571 -12.17 -23.19 14.08
CA GLU A 571 -10.98 -23.71 13.41
C GLU A 571 -9.96 -22.59 13.18
N THR A 572 -8.69 -22.95 13.26
CA THR A 572 -7.58 -22.09 12.84
C THR A 572 -6.85 -22.75 11.69
N VAL A 573 -6.77 -22.04 10.57
CA VAL A 573 -6.01 -22.45 9.39
C VAL A 573 -4.88 -21.44 9.20
N ASP A 574 -3.81 -21.68 9.96
CA ASP A 574 -2.56 -20.94 9.79
C ASP A 574 -1.94 -21.26 8.42
N GLY A 575 -1.29 -20.29 7.80
CA GLY A 575 -0.69 -20.42 6.46
C GLY A 575 -1.25 -19.46 5.40
N PHE A 576 -2.28 -18.68 5.73
CA PHE A 576 -2.79 -17.54 4.94
C PHE A 576 -2.35 -16.17 5.45
N SER A 577 -1.48 -16.16 6.46
CA SER A 577 -0.88 -14.92 6.93
C SER A 577 0.00 -14.29 5.86
N GLY A 578 -0.22 -13.00 5.60
CA GLY A 578 0.68 -12.19 4.77
C GLY A 578 2.04 -11.91 5.42
N HIS A 579 2.27 -12.35 6.66
CA HIS A 579 3.55 -12.17 7.35
C HIS A 579 4.44 -13.39 7.16
N SER A 580 5.75 -13.15 7.12
CA SER A 580 6.77 -14.18 7.13
C SER A 580 6.75 -14.93 8.46
N ASP A 581 6.75 -16.27 8.41
CA ASP A 581 6.88 -17.10 9.60
C ASP A 581 8.31 -17.07 10.16
N ARG A 582 8.55 -17.71 11.31
CA ARG A 582 9.88 -17.77 11.96
C ARG A 582 10.99 -18.18 10.99
N LYS A 583 10.74 -19.22 10.18
CA LYS A 583 11.72 -19.75 9.21
C LYS A 583 12.00 -18.73 8.10
N GLN A 584 10.96 -18.11 7.56
CA GLN A 584 11.03 -17.11 6.50
C GLN A 584 11.76 -15.85 6.98
N LEU A 585 11.50 -15.37 8.21
CA LEU A 585 12.19 -14.22 8.80
C LEU A 585 13.70 -14.46 8.92
N LEU A 586 14.12 -15.62 9.44
CA LEU A 586 15.53 -15.99 9.52
C LEU A 586 16.16 -16.17 8.13
N ASN A 587 15.44 -16.78 7.20
CA ASN A 587 15.92 -16.99 5.82
C ASN A 587 16.03 -15.68 5.04
N TYR A 588 15.19 -14.69 5.33
CA TYR A 588 15.26 -13.38 4.69
C TYR A 588 16.62 -12.72 4.98
N VAL A 589 17.03 -12.67 6.26
CA VAL A 589 18.35 -12.14 6.65
C VAL A 589 19.49 -12.92 5.99
N ARG A 590 19.37 -14.25 5.89
CA ARG A 590 20.35 -15.11 5.20
C ARG A 590 20.45 -14.84 3.71
N ALA A 591 19.32 -14.53 3.05
CA ALA A 591 19.23 -14.37 1.62
C ALA A 591 19.68 -12.99 1.13
N LEU A 592 19.88 -12.02 2.03
CA LEU A 592 20.45 -10.72 1.68
C LEU A 592 21.84 -10.89 1.08
N LYS A 593 22.04 -10.33 -0.11
CA LYS A 593 23.32 -10.40 -0.84
C LYS A 593 24.46 -9.77 -0.03
N GLN A 594 24.18 -8.69 0.68
CA GLN A 594 25.10 -8.05 1.61
C GLN A 594 24.57 -8.24 3.03
N LYS A 595 25.45 -8.71 3.91
CA LYS A 595 25.11 -8.89 5.32
C LYS A 595 25.02 -7.51 5.98
N PRO A 596 23.87 -7.14 6.57
CA PRO A 596 23.75 -5.88 7.29
C PRO A 596 24.66 -5.88 8.52
N GLU A 597 25.12 -4.70 8.92
CA GLU A 597 25.90 -4.49 10.13
C GLU A 597 25.01 -4.53 11.37
N LYS A 598 23.78 -4.02 11.24
CA LYS A 598 22.80 -3.92 12.32
C LYS A 598 21.40 -4.34 11.86
N VAL A 599 20.75 -5.20 12.64
CA VAL A 599 19.34 -5.58 12.45
C VAL A 599 18.52 -5.15 13.65
N ILE A 600 17.41 -4.46 13.42
CA ILE A 600 16.43 -4.12 14.45
C ILE A 600 15.16 -4.91 14.19
N THR A 601 14.62 -5.53 15.23
CA THR A 601 13.33 -6.22 15.18
C THR A 601 12.26 -5.34 15.83
N ILE A 602 11.21 -5.05 15.07
CA ILE A 602 10.03 -4.26 15.45
C ILE A 602 8.76 -5.06 15.10
N HIS A 603 7.58 -4.47 15.26
CA HIS A 603 6.29 -5.00 14.79
C HIS A 603 6.07 -6.48 15.14
N GLY A 604 5.87 -6.73 16.44
CA GLY A 604 5.76 -8.05 17.01
C GLY A 604 5.67 -7.97 18.52
N ASP A 605 5.02 -8.95 19.15
CA ASP A 605 4.93 -9.01 20.61
C ASP A 605 6.34 -8.94 21.25
N GLU A 606 6.44 -8.37 22.45
CA GLU A 606 7.72 -8.09 23.11
C GLU A 606 8.70 -9.28 23.10
N ASN A 607 8.23 -10.45 23.54
CA ASN A 607 9.05 -11.65 23.58
C ASN A 607 9.50 -12.10 22.18
N LYS A 608 8.63 -11.98 21.18
CA LYS A 608 8.93 -12.38 19.80
C LYS A 608 10.00 -11.49 19.17
N CYS A 609 9.94 -10.18 19.41
CA CYS A 609 11.00 -9.25 18.97
C CYS A 609 12.35 -9.65 19.59
N ILE A 610 12.39 -9.87 20.90
CA ILE A 610 13.62 -10.22 21.63
C ILE A 610 14.17 -11.58 21.16
N GLU A 611 13.31 -12.58 21.01
CA GLU A 611 13.68 -13.92 20.55
C GLU A 611 14.21 -13.95 19.13
N LEU A 612 13.61 -13.17 18.21
CA LEU A 612 14.10 -13.02 16.84
C LEU A 612 15.44 -12.32 16.79
N ALA A 613 15.61 -11.20 17.50
CA ALA A 613 16.91 -10.54 17.61
C ALA A 613 17.99 -11.51 18.13
N SER A 614 17.72 -12.21 19.23
CA SER A 614 18.63 -13.19 19.81
C SER A 614 19.02 -14.30 18.82
N ALA A 615 18.06 -14.83 18.05
CA ALA A 615 18.32 -15.87 17.07
C ALA A 615 19.13 -15.38 15.87
N ILE A 616 18.85 -14.18 15.36
CA ILE A 616 19.63 -13.56 14.28
C ILE A 616 21.07 -13.33 14.74
N TYR A 617 21.29 -12.81 15.95
CA TYR A 617 22.63 -12.63 16.51
C TYR A 617 23.40 -13.96 16.62
N LYS A 618 22.77 -14.99 17.21
CA LYS A 618 23.40 -16.30 17.42
C LYS A 618 23.76 -16.98 16.09
N THR A 619 22.87 -16.89 15.10
CA THR A 619 23.01 -17.59 13.81
C THR A 619 23.96 -16.87 12.87
N TYR A 620 23.79 -15.55 12.73
CA TYR A 620 24.46 -14.78 11.68
C TYR A 620 25.58 -13.89 12.20
N ARG A 621 25.73 -13.71 13.53
CA ARG A 621 26.73 -12.81 14.13
C ARG A 621 26.61 -11.39 13.56
N VAL A 622 25.39 -10.86 13.55
CA VAL A 622 25.05 -9.46 13.20
C VAL A 622 24.64 -8.76 14.49
N GLU A 623 25.00 -7.49 14.71
CA GLU A 623 24.49 -6.75 15.86
C GLU A 623 22.96 -6.64 15.73
N THR A 624 22.23 -7.10 16.74
CA THR A 624 20.76 -7.05 16.71
C THR A 624 20.17 -6.43 17.96
N ARG A 625 19.09 -5.67 17.82
CA ARG A 625 18.35 -5.10 18.96
C ARG A 625 16.84 -5.16 18.75
N ALA A 626 16.12 -5.26 19.87
CA ALA A 626 14.68 -5.08 19.95
C ALA A 626 14.40 -3.87 20.85
N PRO A 627 14.39 -2.63 20.31
CA PRO A 627 14.24 -1.42 21.10
C PRO A 627 12.84 -1.32 21.70
N MET A 628 12.72 -0.51 22.75
CA MET A 628 11.41 -0.08 23.25
C MET A 628 10.93 1.15 22.48
N ASN A 629 9.61 1.40 22.51
CA ASN A 629 9.10 2.70 22.13
C ASN A 629 9.79 3.81 22.93
N LEU A 630 9.98 4.98 22.32
CA LEU A 630 10.73 6.16 22.78
C LEU A 630 12.26 6.00 22.82
N GLU A 631 12.81 4.81 22.58
CA GLU A 631 14.25 4.69 22.40
C GLU A 631 14.69 5.27 21.06
N THR A 632 15.95 5.70 20.99
CA THR A 632 16.61 6.13 19.76
C THR A 632 17.87 5.31 19.57
N VAL A 633 17.99 4.65 18.41
CA VAL A 633 19.17 3.88 18.04
C VAL A 633 19.97 4.66 17.01
N ARG A 634 21.25 4.90 17.33
CA ARG A 634 22.21 5.46 16.40
C ARG A 634 22.82 4.36 15.52
N PHE A 635 22.83 4.58 14.22
CA PHE A 635 23.36 3.69 13.19
C PHE A 635 24.72 4.16 12.69
N LEU A 636 24.94 5.48 12.69
CA LEU A 636 26.22 6.14 12.39
C LEU A 636 26.42 7.33 13.32
#